data_AF-A0A2S6UK35-F1
#
_entry.id   AF-A0A2S6UK35-F1
#
_cell.length_a   1.000
_cell.length_b   1.000
_cell.length_c   1.000
_cell.angle_alpha   90.00
_cell.angle_beta   90.00
_cell.angle_gamma   90.00
#
_symmetry.space_group_name_H-M   'P 1'
#
loop_
_entity.id
_entity.type
_entity.pdbx_description
1 polymer ?
#
loop_
_entity_poly.entity_id
_entity_poly.type
_entity_poly.pdbx_seq_one_letter_code
_entity_poly.pdbx_strand_id
1 'polypeptide(L)'
;MMKNSERVVIAGAGPVGLVSAMCLANEGIPVLVLEMGDQLPIDLRASTFHPPTLDMLDKFGITSKLIEAGLTASTWQYRDRESGER
;
A
#
# COMPACT_ATOMS: atom_id res chain seq x y z
N MET A 1 12.48 31.85 4.97
CA MET A 1 11.23 31.10 4.78
C MET A 1 11.42 30.25 3.53
N MET A 2 11.53 28.92 3.66
CA MET A 2 11.80 28.06 2.51
C MET A 2 10.59 28.03 1.57
N LYS A 3 10.72 28.67 0.41
CA LYS A 3 9.85 28.42 -0.75
C LYS A 3 10.18 27.03 -1.28
N ASN A 4 9.50 26.00 -0.80
CA ASN A 4 9.41 24.71 -1.49
C ASN A 4 7.93 24.45 -1.80
N SER A 5 7.43 25.14 -2.83
CA SER A 5 6.06 24.95 -3.33
C SER A 5 5.90 23.72 -4.22
N GLU A 6 7.02 23.14 -4.68
CA GLU A 6 6.99 21.98 -5.58
C GLU A 6 6.99 20.69 -4.76
N ARG A 7 5.81 20.10 -4.62
CA ARG A 7 5.58 18.80 -3.99
C ARG A 7 4.40 18.11 -4.65
N VAL A 8 4.41 16.78 -4.65
CA VAL A 8 3.26 16.00 -5.09
C VAL A 8 2.23 15.96 -3.96
N VAL A 9 1.00 16.37 -4.26
CA VAL A 9 -0.12 16.24 -3.33
C VAL A 9 -0.82 14.91 -3.59
N ILE A 10 -0.95 14.10 -2.56
CA ILE A 10 -1.66 12.81 -2.58
C ILE A 10 -2.91 12.97 -1.74
N ALA A 11 -4.08 12.83 -2.35
CA ALA A 11 -5.38 12.86 -1.68
C ALA A 11 -5.80 11.44 -1.30
N GLY A 12 -5.69 11.10 -0.01
CA GLY A 12 -6.05 9.83 0.60
C GLY A 12 -4.85 9.12 1.22
N ALA A 13 -4.95 8.75 2.50
CA ALA A 13 -3.97 7.96 3.24
C ALA A 13 -4.34 6.46 3.29
N GLY A 14 -5.03 5.97 2.25
CA GLY A 14 -5.24 4.53 2.06
C GLY A 14 -3.97 3.80 1.59
N PRO A 15 -4.02 2.47 1.40
CA PRO A 15 -2.87 1.67 0.99
C PRO A 15 -2.16 2.21 -0.26
N VAL A 16 -2.93 2.57 -1.28
CA VAL A 16 -2.37 3.13 -2.53
C VAL A 16 -1.67 4.46 -2.26
N GLY A 17 -2.32 5.39 -1.56
CA GLY A 17 -1.77 6.72 -1.30
C GLY A 17 -0.48 6.68 -0.47
N LEU A 18 -0.44 5.84 0.57
CA LEU A 18 0.76 5.68 1.40
C LEU A 18 1.91 5.01 0.65
N VAL A 19 1.62 4.00 -0.17
CA VAL A 19 2.65 3.34 -1.01
C VAL A 19 3.16 4.31 -2.08
N SER A 20 2.29 5.09 -2.73
CA SER A 20 2.71 6.14 -3.67
C SER A 20 3.59 7.19 -2.99
N ALA A 21 3.22 7.64 -1.79
CA ALA A 21 4.02 8.59 -1.01
C ALA A 21 5.41 8.02 -0.69
N MET A 22 5.47 6.75 -0.29
CA MET A 22 6.71 6.04 0.00
C MET A 22 7.60 5.91 -1.24
N CYS A 23 7.03 5.51 -2.38
CA CYS A 23 7.76 5.43 -3.65
C CYS A 23 8.36 6.79 -4.05
N LEU A 24 7.57 7.86 -4.02
CA LEU A 24 8.05 9.20 -4.40
C LEU A 24 9.09 9.74 -3.42
N ALA A 25 8.87 9.58 -2.12
CA ALA A 25 9.81 10.01 -1.10
C ALA A 25 11.15 9.26 -1.20
N ASN A 26 11.13 7.97 -1.56
CA ASN A 26 12.34 7.18 -1.81
C ASN A 26 13.19 7.73 -2.97
N GLU A 27 12.56 8.33 -3.98
CA GLU A 27 13.23 9.01 -5.09
C GLU A 27 13.60 10.47 -4.77
N GLY A 28 13.46 10.91 -3.50
CA GLY A 28 13.76 12.27 -3.07
C GLY A 28 12.73 13.32 -3.50
N ILE A 29 11.55 12.90 -3.99
CA ILE A 29 10.47 13.81 -4.41
C ILE A 29 9.65 14.22 -3.18
N PRO A 30 9.53 15.52 -2.86
CA PRO A 30 8.71 15.97 -1.75
C PRO A 30 7.23 15.64 -1.95
N VAL A 31 6.59 15.09 -0.92
CA VAL A 31 5.16 14.71 -0.93
C VAL A 31 4.38 15.36 0.21
N LEU A 32 3.09 15.61 -0.03
CA LEU A 32 2.10 15.96 0.99
C LEU A 32 0.91 15.02 0.85
N VAL A 33 0.68 14.19 1.87
CA VAL A 33 -0.51 13.33 1.95
C VAL A 33 -1.59 14.06 2.73
N LEU A 34 -2.79 14.11 2.17
CA LEU A 34 -3.98 14.67 2.81
C LEU A 34 -4.99 13.55 3.02
N GLU A 35 -5.52 13.43 4.23
CA GLU A 35 -6.60 12.48 4.55
C GLU A 35 -7.73 13.27 5.20
N MET A 36 -8.97 12.90 4.84
CA MET A 36 -10.17 13.51 5.41
C MET A 36 -10.49 12.89 6.77
N GLY A 37 -10.24 11.60 6.93
CA GLY A 37 -10.36 10.89 8.20
C GLY A 37 -9.37 11.42 9.24
N ASP A 38 -9.86 11.60 10.46
CA ASP A 38 -9.06 11.97 11.63
C ASP A 38 -8.29 10.78 12.21
N GLN A 39 -8.75 9.57 11.95
CA GLN A 39 -8.20 8.30 12.42
C GLN A 39 -8.13 7.27 11.30
N LEU A 40 -7.36 6.20 11.52
CA LEU A 40 -7.34 5.06 10.62
C LEU A 40 -8.72 4.37 10.63
N PRO A 41 -9.30 4.07 9.46
CA PRO A 41 -10.56 3.33 9.39
C PRO A 41 -10.37 1.93 9.98
N ILE A 42 -11.29 1.53 10.87
CA ILE A 42 -11.28 0.21 11.51
C ILE A 42 -11.81 -0.87 10.54
N ASP A 43 -12.59 -0.45 9.54
CA ASP A 43 -13.16 -1.36 8.54
C ASP A 43 -12.07 -1.97 7.66
N LEU A 44 -11.87 -3.28 7.75
CA LEU A 44 -10.99 -4.02 6.86
C LEU A 44 -11.63 -4.12 5.46
N ARG A 45 -11.12 -3.32 4.50
CA ARG A 45 -11.58 -3.33 3.10
C ARG A 45 -10.64 -4.06 2.14
N ALA A 46 -9.49 -4.51 2.63
CA ALA A 46 -8.54 -5.36 1.95
C ALA A 46 -7.94 -6.34 2.96
N SER A 47 -7.83 -7.62 2.59
CA SER A 47 -7.42 -8.69 3.52
C SER A 47 -6.09 -9.35 3.15
N THR A 48 -5.55 -9.10 1.95
CA THR A 48 -4.50 -9.96 1.40
C THR A 48 -3.46 -9.16 0.63
N PHE A 49 -2.19 -9.36 1.00
CA PHE A 49 -1.04 -8.99 0.18
C PHE A 49 -0.59 -10.23 -0.59
N HIS A 50 -0.58 -10.15 -1.92
CA HIS A 50 -0.05 -11.24 -2.75
C HIS A 50 1.48 -11.18 -2.80
N PRO A 51 2.17 -12.31 -3.10
CA PRO A 51 3.63 -12.34 -3.16
C PRO A 51 4.25 -11.22 -4.00
N PRO A 52 3.76 -10.87 -5.21
CA PRO A 52 4.34 -9.76 -5.98
C PRO A 52 4.23 -8.40 -5.28
N THR A 53 3.18 -8.18 -4.48
CA THR A 53 3.06 -6.96 -3.68
C THR A 53 4.07 -6.96 -2.54
N LEU A 54 4.30 -8.09 -1.88
CA LEU A 54 5.32 -8.22 -0.84
C LEU A 54 6.73 -8.00 -1.41
N ASP A 55 7.03 -8.55 -2.59
CA ASP A 55 8.31 -8.33 -3.29
C ASP A 55 8.50 -6.83 -3.62
N MET A 56 7.44 -6.17 -4.10
CA MET A 56 7.47 -4.73 -4.38
C MET A 56 7.75 -3.89 -3.13
N LEU A 57 7.20 -4.29 -1.98
CA LEU A 57 7.33 -3.56 -0.72
C LEU A 57 8.63 -3.88 0.02
N ASP A 58 9.34 -4.95 -0.38
CA ASP A 58 10.55 -5.42 0.31
C ASP A 58 11.69 -4.40 0.25
N LYS A 59 11.80 -3.67 -0.87
CA LYS A 59 12.78 -2.58 -1.03
C LYS A 59 12.62 -1.44 0.00
N PHE A 60 11.46 -1.35 0.65
CA PHE A 60 11.20 -0.38 1.71
C PHE A 60 11.38 -0.96 3.13
N GLY A 61 11.76 -2.24 3.25
CA GLY A 61 12.03 -2.91 4.51
C GLY A 61 10.79 -3.18 5.37
N ILE A 62 9.58 -3.15 4.79
CA ILE A 62 8.33 -3.36 5.53
C ILE A 62 7.74 -4.77 5.39
N THR A 63 8.20 -5.54 4.40
CA THR A 63 7.64 -6.85 4.07
C THR A 63 7.66 -7.83 5.24
N SER A 64 8.77 -7.96 5.95
CA SER A 64 8.87 -8.84 7.12
C SER A 64 7.84 -8.48 8.21
N LYS A 65 7.58 -7.19 8.43
CA LYS A 65 6.59 -6.72 9.41
C LYS A 65 5.16 -7.04 8.97
N LEU A 66 4.88 -6.94 7.67
CA LEU A 66 3.58 -7.31 7.10
C LEU A 66 3.31 -8.82 7.23
N ILE A 67 4.34 -9.66 7.02
CA ILE A 67 4.24 -11.10 7.18
C ILE A 67 4.02 -11.47 8.66
N GLU A 68 4.79 -10.85 9.57
CA GLU A 68 4.67 -11.07 11.01
C GLU A 68 3.28 -10.68 11.56
N ALA A 69 2.70 -9.59 11.06
CA ALA A 69 1.38 -9.12 11.45
C ALA A 69 0.22 -9.90 10.78
N GLY A 70 0.51 -10.65 9.72
CA GLY A 70 -0.49 -11.31 8.88
C GLY A 70 -0.66 -12.80 9.19
N LEU A 71 -1.56 -13.43 8.43
CA LEU A 71 -1.71 -14.88 8.37
C LEU A 71 -1.30 -15.37 6.98
N THR A 72 -0.41 -16.37 6.94
CA THR A 72 0.01 -16.98 5.67
C THR A 72 -1.02 -18.02 5.22
N ALA A 73 -1.69 -17.75 4.10
CA ALA A 73 -2.57 -18.73 3.46
C ALA A 73 -1.73 -19.82 2.78
N SER A 74 -1.85 -21.06 3.25
CA SER A 74 -1.09 -22.21 2.71
C SER A 74 -1.55 -22.65 1.33
N THR A 75 -2.73 -22.22 0.88
CA THR A 75 -3.29 -22.56 -0.43
C THR A 75 -4.07 -21.36 -0.96
N TRP A 76 -3.92 -21.08 -2.24
CA TRP A 76 -4.70 -20.08 -2.96
C TRP A 76 -5.19 -20.67 -4.27
N GLN A 77 -6.27 -20.11 -4.81
CA GLN A 77 -6.88 -20.58 -6.03
C GLN A 77 -7.34 -19.39 -6.88
N TYR A 78 -7.01 -19.42 -8.17
CA TYR A 78 -7.66 -18.59 -9.18
C TYR A 78 -8.79 -19.38 -9.84
N ARG A 79 -9.82 -18.67 -10.31
CA ARG A 79 -10.87 -19.24 -11.14
C ARG A 79 -11.30 -18.22 -12.17
N ASP A 80 -11.64 -18.70 -13.35
CA ASP A 80 -12.38 -17.90 -14.31
C ASP A 80 -13.75 -17.50 -13.74
N ARG A 81 -14.17 -16.26 -13.99
CA ARG A 81 -15.40 -15.70 -13.42
C ARG A 81 -16.66 -16.20 -14.15
N GLU A 82 -16.56 -16.54 -15.44
CA GLU A 82 -17.68 -17.00 -16.26
C GLU A 82 -17.83 -18.51 -16.21
N SER A 83 -16.75 -19.26 -16.44
CA SER A 83 -16.76 -20.73 -16.50
C SER A 83 -16.54 -21.38 -15.14
N GLY A 84 -15.91 -20.70 -14.18
CA GLY A 84 -15.54 -21.25 -12.88
C GLY A 84 -14.38 -22.28 -12.93
N GLU A 85 -13.79 -22.48 -14.10
CA GLU A 85 -12.61 -23.32 -14.30
C GLU A 85 -11.42 -22.76 -13.52
N ARG A 86 -10.50 -23.64 -13.10
CA ARG A 86 -9.33 -23.28 -12.31
C ARG A 86 -8.24 -22.68 -13.18
#